data_AF-A0A9X4DCR0-F1
#
_entry.id   AF-A0A9X4DCR0-F1
#
_cell.length_a   1.000
_cell.length_b   1.000
_cell.length_c   1.000
_cell.angle_alpha   90.00
_cell.angle_beta   90.00
_cell.angle_gamma   90.00
#
_symmetry.space_group_name_H-M   'P 1'
#
loop_
_entity.id
_entity.type
_entity.pdbx_description
1 polymer ?
#
loop_
_entity_poly.entity_id
_entity_poly.type
_entity_poly.pdbx_seq_one_letter_code
_entity_poly.pdbx_strand_id
1 'polypeptide(L)'
;MQRPHSPNQFSLTFSAQTPPASPALVLCPAHLLPGAVVALDDPILQISDMDIREYMRARFTYDEMLAELTAISHLAEKRRRYGSRAEMGLGGPRSYQDVGTAESVMDWMHEHELRRVNQIKLALQGSA
;
A
#
# COMPACT_ATOMS: atom_id res chain seq x y z
N MET A 1 -60.66 -19.66 -23.39
CA MET A 1 -60.19 -18.39 -22.81
C MET A 1 -58.73 -18.54 -22.42
N GLN A 2 -57.81 -18.02 -23.25
CA GLN A 2 -56.37 -18.01 -22.97
C GLN A 2 -56.00 -16.68 -22.30
N ARG A 3 -55.29 -16.72 -21.17
CA ARG A 3 -54.63 -15.54 -20.57
C ARG A 3 -53.14 -15.60 -20.94
N PRO A 4 -52.54 -14.52 -21.47
CA PRO A 4 -51.10 -14.50 -21.71
C PRO A 4 -50.37 -14.16 -20.41
N HIS A 5 -49.44 -15.02 -20.01
CA HIS A 5 -48.46 -14.68 -18.96
C HIS A 5 -47.32 -13.89 -19.60
N SER A 6 -47.20 -12.61 -19.26
CA SER A 6 -46.02 -11.80 -19.55
C SER A 6 -44.91 -12.16 -18.54
N PRO A 7 -43.69 -12.50 -18.97
CA PRO A 7 -42.58 -12.64 -18.05
C PRO A 7 -42.09 -11.24 -17.62
N ASN A 8 -42.12 -10.97 -16.32
CA ASN A 8 -41.53 -9.78 -15.73
C ASN A 8 -40.01 -9.81 -15.99
N GLN A 9 -39.53 -9.00 -16.93
CA GLN A 9 -38.10 -8.74 -17.12
C GLN A 9 -37.63 -7.81 -16.00
N PHE A 10 -36.93 -8.37 -15.02
CA PHE A 10 -36.14 -7.58 -14.08
C PHE A 10 -34.84 -7.19 -14.81
N SER A 11 -34.81 -5.99 -15.40
CA SER A 11 -33.56 -5.38 -15.87
C SER A 11 -32.83 -4.76 -14.69
N LEU A 12 -31.68 -5.30 -14.32
CA LEU A 12 -30.75 -4.67 -13.40
C LEU A 12 -29.93 -3.65 -14.19
N THR A 13 -30.37 -2.39 -14.19
CA THR A 13 -29.53 -1.27 -14.61
C THR A 13 -28.40 -1.09 -13.60
N PHE A 14 -27.23 -1.65 -13.91
CA PHE A 14 -26.01 -1.37 -13.18
C PHE A 14 -25.55 0.04 -13.56
N SER A 15 -25.97 1.03 -12.78
CA SER A 15 -25.38 2.36 -12.89
C SER A 15 -23.91 2.23 -12.48
N ALA A 16 -23.00 2.46 -13.42
CA ALA A 16 -21.59 2.62 -13.15
C ALA A 16 -21.39 3.92 -12.35
N GLN A 17 -21.78 3.91 -11.08
CA GLN A 17 -21.28 4.87 -10.13
C GLN A 17 -19.79 4.58 -9.97
N THR A 18 -18.98 5.56 -10.37
CA THR A 18 -17.56 5.63 -10.03
C THR A 18 -17.45 5.32 -8.54
N PRO A 19 -16.67 4.31 -8.12
CA PRO A 19 -16.60 3.95 -6.71
C PRO A 19 -16.14 5.19 -5.93
N PRO A 20 -16.86 5.61 -4.87
CA PRO A 20 -16.34 6.63 -3.97
C PRO A 20 -14.99 6.13 -3.45
N ALA A 21 -13.98 7.00 -3.43
CA ALA A 21 -12.69 6.73 -2.80
C ALA A 21 -12.97 6.12 -1.42
N SER A 22 -12.53 4.88 -1.23
CA SER A 22 -13.02 3.94 -0.21
C SER A 22 -13.20 4.56 1.18
N PRO A 23 -14.32 4.30 1.90
CA PRO A 23 -14.55 4.78 3.27
C PRO A 23 -13.63 4.14 4.33
N ALA A 24 -12.74 3.24 3.91
CA ALA A 24 -11.96 2.36 4.76
C ALA A 24 -10.91 3.11 5.61
N LEU A 25 -10.31 4.18 5.06
CA LEU A 25 -9.28 4.95 5.76
C LEU A 25 -9.82 5.83 6.90
N VAL A 26 -11.14 6.10 6.94
CA VAL A 26 -11.77 6.97 7.96
C VAL A 26 -11.72 6.35 9.36
N LEU A 27 -11.69 5.01 9.46
CA LEU A 27 -11.64 4.28 10.72
C LEU A 27 -10.22 3.90 11.15
N CYS A 28 -9.23 4.10 10.26
CA CYS A 28 -7.85 3.76 10.51
C CYS A 28 -7.16 4.82 11.40
N PRO A 29 -6.44 4.43 12.47
CA PRO A 29 -5.66 5.36 13.27
C PRO A 29 -4.63 6.14 12.44
N ALA A 30 -4.51 7.45 12.69
CA ALA A 30 -3.66 8.35 11.91
C ALA A 30 -2.20 7.89 11.74
N HIS A 31 -1.63 7.28 12.78
CA HIS A 31 -0.25 6.76 12.78
C HIS A 31 -0.06 5.49 11.95
N LEU A 32 -1.14 4.90 11.44
CA LEU A 32 -1.13 3.74 10.56
C LEU A 32 -1.50 4.10 9.11
N LEU A 33 -1.91 5.35 8.87
CA LEU A 33 -2.24 5.82 7.53
C LEU A 33 -1.01 5.81 6.59
N PRO A 34 -1.24 5.83 5.26
CA PRO A 34 -0.20 6.19 4.31
C PRO A 34 0.48 7.51 4.70
N GLY A 35 1.79 7.65 4.49
CA GLY A 35 2.47 8.91 4.80
C GLY A 35 3.01 9.06 6.23
N ALA A 36 2.73 8.11 7.13
CA ALA A 36 3.10 8.23 8.54
C ALA A 36 4.62 8.16 8.81
N VAL A 37 5.39 7.51 7.94
CA VAL A 37 6.86 7.41 8.02
C VAL A 37 7.51 7.95 6.75
N VAL A 38 7.03 7.53 5.57
CA VAL A 38 7.49 8.01 4.27
C VAL A 38 6.38 8.82 3.64
N ALA A 39 6.62 10.11 3.36
CA ALA A 39 5.63 10.94 2.69
C ALA A 39 5.37 10.45 1.26
N LEU A 40 4.11 10.49 0.81
CA LEU A 40 3.73 10.00 -0.53
C LEU A 40 4.34 10.85 -1.64
N ASP A 41 4.54 12.14 -1.37
CA ASP A 41 5.08 13.16 -2.26
C ASP A 41 6.58 13.40 -2.03
N ASP A 42 7.26 12.52 -1.29
CA ASP A 42 8.70 12.64 -1.08
C ASP A 42 9.44 12.60 -2.43
N PRO A 43 10.18 13.66 -2.80
CA PRO A 43 10.84 13.76 -4.10
C PRO A 43 11.89 12.68 -4.33
N ILE A 44 12.46 12.11 -3.26
CA ILE A 44 13.44 11.03 -3.34
C ILE A 44 12.82 9.78 -3.99
N LEU A 45 11.50 9.57 -3.84
CA LEU A 45 10.78 8.43 -4.46
C LEU A 45 10.74 8.49 -6.00
N GLN A 46 11.08 9.63 -6.59
CA GLN A 46 11.15 9.83 -8.05
C GLN A 46 12.55 9.61 -8.62
N ILE A 47 13.56 9.45 -7.76
CA ILE A 47 14.93 9.22 -8.18
C ILE A 47 15.05 7.77 -8.69
N SER A 48 15.73 7.62 -9.83
CA SER A 48 15.93 6.33 -10.48
C SER A 48 16.74 5.38 -9.59
N ASP A 49 16.51 4.07 -9.73
CA ASP A 49 17.29 3.04 -9.03
C ASP A 49 18.80 3.10 -9.39
N MET A 50 19.16 3.69 -10.53
CA MET A 50 20.55 3.86 -10.96
C MET A 50 21.27 4.96 -10.18
N ASP A 51 20.58 6.04 -9.81
CA ASP A 51 21.19 7.21 -9.17
C ASP A 51 20.96 7.25 -7.64
N ILE A 52 20.00 6.45 -7.14
CA ILE A 52 19.55 6.54 -5.76
C ILE A 52 20.63 6.15 -4.75
N ARG A 53 21.52 5.22 -5.11
CA ARG A 53 22.57 4.73 -4.21
C ARG A 53 23.50 5.88 -3.81
N GLU A 54 24.07 6.57 -4.79
CA GLU A 54 24.96 7.70 -4.58
C GLU A 54 24.19 8.86 -3.94
N TYR A 55 22.95 9.11 -4.38
CA TYR A 55 22.11 10.16 -3.82
C TYR A 55 21.87 9.98 -2.32
N MET A 56 21.51 8.77 -1.88
CA MET A 56 21.22 8.47 -0.48
C MET A 56 22.49 8.52 0.36
N ARG A 57 23.59 7.91 -0.09
CA ARG A 57 24.88 7.94 0.63
C ARG A 57 25.44 9.34 0.82
N ALA A 58 25.17 10.25 -0.12
CA ALA A 58 25.60 11.64 -0.02
C ALA A 58 24.81 12.47 0.99
N ARG A 59 23.60 12.02 1.39
CA ARG A 59 22.66 12.81 2.20
C ARG A 59 22.31 12.20 3.55
N PHE A 60 22.40 10.88 3.65
CA PHE A 60 22.04 10.12 4.82
C PHE A 60 23.21 9.27 5.28
N THR A 61 23.38 9.22 6.59
CA THR A 61 24.28 8.28 7.24
C THR A 61 23.71 6.86 7.20
N TYR A 62 24.58 5.88 7.42
CA TYR A 62 24.17 4.48 7.54
C TYR A 62 23.09 4.29 8.62
N ASP A 63 23.28 4.92 9.79
CA ASP A 63 22.36 4.79 10.92
C ASP A 63 21.00 5.41 10.63
N GLU A 64 20.95 6.54 9.92
CA GLU A 64 19.70 7.17 9.49
C GLU A 64 18.93 6.27 8.51
N MET A 65 19.62 5.71 7.52
CA MET A 65 19.01 4.78 6.56
C MET A 65 18.48 3.51 7.25
N LEU A 66 19.23 2.96 8.22
CA LEU A 66 18.81 1.79 8.98
C LEU A 66 17.64 2.09 9.92
N ALA A 67 17.63 3.27 10.54
CA ALA A 67 16.54 3.72 11.39
C ALA A 67 15.24 3.88 10.59
N GLU A 68 15.31 4.49 9.40
CA GLU A 68 14.16 4.65 8.50
C GLU A 68 13.62 3.28 8.04
N LEU A 69 14.50 2.35 7.65
CA LEU A 69 14.13 0.97 7.29
C LEU A 69 13.38 0.27 8.43
N THR A 70 13.88 0.43 9.66
CA THR A 70 13.28 -0.14 10.87
C THR A 70 11.92 0.49 11.17
N ALA A 71 11.79 1.81 11.02
CA ALA A 71 10.55 2.54 11.23
C ALA A 71 9.44 2.08 10.26
N ILE A 72 9.78 1.92 8.98
CA ILE A 72 8.85 1.40 7.95
C ILE A 72 8.40 -0.03 8.31
N SER A 73 9.34 -0.89 8.68
CA SER A 73 9.05 -2.28 9.06
C SER A 73 8.17 -2.37 10.31
N HIS A 74 8.43 -1.55 11.32
CA HIS A 74 7.60 -1.45 12.52
C HIS A 74 6.19 -0.93 12.22
N LEU A 75 6.05 0.03 11.30
CA LEU A 75 4.75 0.53 10.88
C LEU A 75 3.93 -0.58 10.21
N ALA A 76 4.51 -1.30 9.26
CA ALA A 76 3.87 -2.43 8.60
C ALA A 76 3.47 -3.53 9.60
N GLU A 77 4.31 -3.82 10.58
CA GLU A 77 4.00 -4.77 11.65
C GLU A 77 2.81 -4.32 12.52
N LYS A 78 2.70 -3.02 12.83
CA LYS A 78 1.53 -2.47 13.53
C LYS A 78 0.27 -2.60 12.68
N ARG A 79 0.35 -2.34 11.38
CA ARG A 79 -0.78 -2.53 10.46
C ARG A 79 -1.24 -3.98 10.42
N ARG A 80 -0.30 -4.93 10.40
CA ARG A 80 -0.58 -6.37 10.47
C ARG A 80 -1.39 -6.75 11.71
N ARG A 81 -1.07 -6.16 12.86
CA ARG A 81 -1.79 -6.40 14.13
C ARG A 81 -3.16 -5.73 14.18
N TYR A 82 -3.36 -4.62 13.47
CA TYR A 82 -4.65 -3.96 13.38
C TYR A 82 -5.69 -4.79 12.59
N GLY A 83 -5.23 -5.65 11.66
CA GLY A 83 -6.00 -6.80 11.19
C GLY A 83 -6.89 -6.59 9.97
N SER A 84 -7.07 -5.36 9.49
CA SER A 84 -7.87 -5.08 8.29
C SER A 84 -7.03 -4.40 7.19
N ARG A 85 -6.51 -5.20 6.24
CA ARG A 85 -5.78 -4.68 5.05
C ARG A 85 -6.66 -3.75 4.22
N ALA A 86 -7.95 -4.09 4.11
CA ALA A 86 -8.93 -3.28 3.38
C ALA A 86 -9.11 -1.89 4.00
N GLU A 87 -9.19 -1.79 5.32
CA GLU A 87 -9.25 -0.50 6.03
C GLU A 87 -8.00 0.34 5.86
N MET A 88 -6.85 -0.31 5.68
CA MET A 88 -5.58 0.34 5.38
C MET A 88 -5.45 0.78 3.92
N GLY A 89 -6.40 0.45 3.03
CA GLY A 89 -6.23 0.66 1.60
C GLY A 89 -5.10 -0.18 1.00
N LEU A 90 -4.74 -1.29 1.65
CA LEU A 90 -3.70 -2.22 1.23
C LEU A 90 -4.33 -3.37 0.42
N GLY A 91 -3.75 -3.66 -0.73
CA GLY A 91 -4.21 -4.68 -1.68
C GLY A 91 -4.79 -4.05 -2.95
N GLY A 92 -4.34 -4.56 -4.11
CA GLY A 92 -4.87 -4.19 -5.41
C GLY A 92 -6.28 -4.75 -5.66
N PRO A 93 -6.74 -4.82 -6.93
CA PRO A 93 -8.03 -5.39 -7.28
C PRO A 93 -8.18 -6.78 -6.65
N ARG A 94 -9.12 -6.93 -5.70
CA ARG A 94 -9.31 -8.17 -4.94
C ARG A 94 -9.52 -9.34 -5.89
N SER A 95 -8.54 -10.23 -5.98
CA SER A 95 -8.77 -11.56 -6.50
C SER A 95 -9.20 -12.46 -5.33
N TYR A 96 -9.99 -13.50 -5.61
CA TYR A 96 -10.37 -14.50 -4.61
C TYR A 96 -9.14 -15.20 -3.97
N GLN A 97 -7.96 -15.05 -4.58
CA GLN A 97 -6.68 -15.60 -4.11
C GLN A 97 -6.01 -14.75 -3.01
N ASP A 98 -6.50 -13.54 -2.74
CA ASP A 98 -5.89 -12.65 -1.73
C ASP A 98 -6.39 -12.90 -0.29
N VAL A 99 -7.36 -13.80 -0.12
CA VAL A 99 -7.88 -14.21 1.19
C VAL A 99 -6.91 -15.21 1.82
N GLY A 100 -6.15 -14.76 2.82
CA GLY A 100 -5.23 -15.62 3.59
C GLY A 100 -3.78 -15.62 3.13
N THR A 101 -3.40 -14.85 2.10
CA THR A 101 -2.04 -14.80 1.52
C THR A 101 -1.13 -13.71 2.09
N ALA A 102 -1.58 -12.96 3.10
CA ALA A 102 -0.74 -11.95 3.76
C ALA A 102 0.22 -12.59 4.77
N GLU A 103 1.29 -13.20 4.26
CA GLU A 103 2.25 -13.97 5.07
C GLU A 103 3.44 -13.11 5.52
N SER A 104 3.77 -12.04 4.79
CA SER A 104 4.96 -11.22 5.01
C SER A 104 4.63 -9.83 5.57
N VAL A 105 5.57 -9.23 6.31
CA VAL A 105 5.49 -7.82 6.75
C VAL A 105 5.42 -6.87 5.54
N MET A 106 6.03 -7.25 4.41
CA MET A 106 6.00 -6.47 3.18
C MET A 106 4.59 -6.33 2.58
N ASP A 107 3.69 -7.29 2.83
CA ASP A 107 2.29 -7.26 2.38
C ASP A 107 1.47 -6.17 3.08
N TRP A 108 2.03 -5.60 4.14
CA TRP A 108 1.46 -4.54 4.97
C TRP A 108 2.12 -3.17 4.75
N MET A 109 2.93 -3.06 3.69
CA MET A 109 3.52 -1.80 3.23
C MET A 109 2.76 -1.28 2.02
N HIS A 110 2.65 0.04 1.93
CA HIS A 110 2.19 0.74 0.72
C HIS A 110 3.30 0.77 -0.34
N GLU A 111 2.94 1.02 -1.59
CA GLU A 111 3.90 1.04 -2.70
C GLU A 111 5.06 2.03 -2.50
N HIS A 112 4.78 3.22 -1.97
CA HIS A 112 5.81 4.24 -1.70
C HIS A 112 6.78 3.80 -0.59
N GLU A 113 6.30 3.10 0.43
CA GLU A 113 7.12 2.53 1.49
C GLU A 113 7.99 1.39 0.95
N LEU A 114 7.43 0.51 0.12
CA LEU A 114 8.18 -0.54 -0.58
C LEU A 114 9.28 0.05 -1.46
N ARG A 115 8.97 1.14 -2.18
CA ARG A 115 9.96 1.87 -2.97
C ARG A 115 11.07 2.43 -2.11
N ARG A 116 10.76 3.11 -1.00
CA ARG A 116 11.77 3.62 -0.07
C ARG A 116 12.64 2.51 0.51
N VAL A 117 12.05 1.37 0.89
CA VAL A 117 12.80 0.20 1.36
C VAL A 117 13.79 -0.29 0.30
N ASN A 118 13.37 -0.35 -0.98
CA ASN A 118 14.26 -0.73 -2.08
C ASN A 118 15.42 0.27 -2.24
N GLN A 119 15.12 1.57 -2.23
CA GLN A 119 16.10 2.65 -2.32
C GLN A 119 17.15 2.56 -1.22
N ILE A 120 16.72 2.37 0.03
CA ILE A 120 17.62 2.16 1.18
C ILE A 120 18.46 0.90 0.97
N LYS A 121 17.86 -0.22 0.57
CA LYS A 121 18.60 -1.47 0.32
C LYS A 121 19.68 -1.27 -0.74
N LEU A 122 19.37 -0.59 -1.84
CA LEU A 122 20.34 -0.28 -2.90
C LEU A 122 21.49 0.60 -2.41
N ALA A 123 21.19 1.55 -1.50
CA ALA A 123 22.18 2.41 -0.87
C ALA A 123 23.09 1.63 0.11
N LEU A 124 22.53 0.70 0.88
CA LEU A 124 23.27 -0.13 1.83
C LEU A 124 24.06 -1.26 1.16
N GLN A 125 23.60 -1.80 0.02
CA GLN A 125 24.19 -2.95 -0.69
C GLN A 125 25.48 -2.65 -1.49
N GLY A 126 26.38 -1.83 -0.96
CA GLY A 126 27.69 -1.62 -1.59
C GLY A 126 28.74 -1.09 -0.63
N SER A 127 28.66 -1.51 0.64
CA SER A 127 29.74 -1.43 1.62
C SER A 127 30.41 -2.80 1.74
N ALA A 128 30.88 -3.31 0.60
CA ALA A 128 31.76 -4.48 0.49
C ALA A 128 32.97 -4.08 -0.34
#